data_AF-A0A9D7D527-F1
#
_entry.id   AF-A0A9D7D527-F1
#
_cell.length_a   1.000
_cell.length_b   1.000
_cell.length_c   1.000
_cell.angle_alpha   90.00
_cell.angle_beta   90.00
_cell.angle_gamma   90.00
#
_symmetry.space_group_name_H-M   'P 1'
#
loop_
_entity.id
_entity.type
_entity.pdbx_description
1 polymer ?
#
loop_
_entity_poly.entity_id
_entity_poly.type
_entity_poly.pdbx_seq_one_letter_code
_entity_poly.pdbx_strand_id
1 'polypeptide(L)'
;MNLSKLALRSVSTLALLTTACFAAGCSSTAETGEEDEGALSAEAAALPSDYAFAWDKGQALPEADRWADMYRRGAAIAEGMNAGSETFSFKPKEIGGSSLYAYVDEGAKRHGLWIPPNASTWIVEEIFAFNLSRLFGHGDWAGPASRLTLNGTGSAAYKKMIEGMNVRGIQACNKDHQLKYMAQNPNYFVGIYKEFLPDTKVGDVKGLVKDDGLNASHAVAKFLSNGSRQPTSDAVYLIAKGGTYEIITREDAGYEAAKASHTAESTELEVAQQLNHMMVVDVLNGQRDRYGLGTNMNIFIEKTKGTFRLALIDNGGGSAGIPTKYINDFKNKVTRFDPALAANVTGLDDFLNKKTATSFKNFQDEDSLKRALGYEDVDAVNLGKYSSNCGSWEYPSVGSYKSRWDARWTNFKKGLTLAADHMRANNNPLGQ
;
A
#
# COMPACT_ATOMS: atom_id res chain seq x y z
N MET A 1 51.06 -34.71 -4.82
CA MET A 1 49.90 -35.63 -4.86
C MET A 1 49.09 -35.25 -6.10
N ASN A 2 49.44 -35.80 -7.26
CA ASN A 2 48.88 -37.01 -7.87
C ASN A 2 47.36 -36.95 -8.17
N LEU A 3 47.08 -36.82 -9.48
CA LEU A 3 46.03 -37.49 -10.27
C LEU A 3 44.57 -37.10 -9.94
N SER A 4 43.64 -36.83 -10.87
CA SER A 4 43.39 -37.45 -12.18
C SER A 4 42.40 -36.55 -12.96
N LYS A 5 42.64 -36.24 -14.25
CA LYS A 5 42.07 -36.88 -15.46
C LYS A 5 40.56 -36.62 -15.67
N LEU A 6 40.20 -35.86 -16.72
CA LEU A 6 39.73 -36.34 -18.06
C LEU A 6 38.25 -36.78 -18.02
N ALA A 7 37.35 -36.58 -18.98
CA ALA A 7 37.41 -36.07 -20.35
C ALA A 7 35.98 -36.10 -20.96
N LEU A 8 35.85 -35.51 -22.16
CA LEU A 8 34.94 -35.87 -23.28
C LEU A 8 33.41 -35.72 -23.09
N ARG A 9 32.77 -34.81 -23.84
CA ARG A 9 32.24 -34.92 -25.23
C ARG A 9 31.03 -35.86 -25.36
N SER A 10 29.88 -35.27 -25.70
CA SER A 10 29.06 -35.73 -26.83
C SER A 10 28.01 -34.68 -27.23
N VAL A 11 28.10 -34.26 -28.49
CA VAL A 11 27.01 -33.70 -29.29
C VAL A 11 26.20 -34.89 -29.80
N SER A 12 24.87 -34.80 -29.85
CA SER A 12 24.07 -35.37 -30.94
C SER A 12 22.62 -34.91 -30.90
N THR A 13 22.16 -34.62 -32.10
CA THR A 13 20.91 -34.05 -32.57
C THR A 13 19.82 -35.12 -32.73
N LEU A 14 18.57 -34.65 -32.81
CA LEU A 14 17.49 -35.11 -33.72
C LEU A 14 16.36 -36.03 -33.18
N ALA A 15 15.18 -35.39 -33.10
CA ALA A 15 13.82 -35.80 -33.48
C ALA A 15 13.30 -37.24 -33.25
N LEU A 16 12.09 -37.34 -32.70
CA LEU A 16 10.99 -38.08 -33.34
C LEU A 16 9.61 -37.59 -32.84
N LEU A 17 8.75 -37.18 -33.79
CA LEU A 17 7.30 -37.17 -33.66
C LEU A 17 6.80 -38.62 -33.51
N THR A 18 5.74 -38.85 -32.71
CA THR A 18 4.55 -39.57 -33.19
C THR A 18 3.32 -39.31 -32.32
N THR A 19 2.22 -39.18 -33.05
CA THR A 19 0.83 -38.85 -32.75
C THR A 19 0.08 -39.90 -31.92
N ALA A 20 -0.86 -39.46 -31.07
CA ALA A 20 -2.13 -40.16 -30.86
C ALA A 20 -3.23 -39.19 -30.40
N CYS A 21 -4.16 -38.87 -31.31
CA CYS A 21 -5.47 -38.27 -31.04
C CYS A 21 -6.46 -39.33 -30.54
N PHE A 22 -7.30 -38.98 -29.57
CA PHE A 22 -8.71 -39.39 -29.43
C PHE A 22 -9.36 -38.38 -28.46
N ALA A 23 -9.98 -37.31 -28.97
CA ALA A 23 -11.41 -37.21 -29.30
C ALA A 23 -12.34 -37.19 -28.07
N ALA A 24 -12.81 -36.00 -27.70
CA ALA A 24 -14.22 -35.68 -27.43
C ALA A 24 -14.31 -34.16 -27.21
N GLY A 25 -15.30 -33.54 -27.85
CA GLY A 25 -15.31 -32.12 -28.12
C GLY A 25 -15.72 -31.24 -26.95
N CYS A 26 -15.23 -30.01 -27.00
CA CYS A 26 -16.00 -28.85 -26.56
C CYS A 26 -15.71 -27.74 -27.56
N SER A 27 -16.74 -27.38 -28.32
CA SER A 27 -16.75 -26.21 -29.18
C SER A 27 -16.65 -24.96 -28.32
N SER A 28 -15.68 -24.11 -28.62
CA SER A 28 -15.85 -22.67 -28.47
C SER A 28 -15.03 -22.01 -29.55
N THR A 29 -15.73 -21.35 -30.46
CA THR A 29 -15.22 -20.42 -31.46
C THR A 29 -14.38 -19.36 -30.77
N ALA A 30 -13.06 -19.43 -30.94
CA ALA A 30 -12.18 -18.31 -30.65
C ALA A 30 -12.41 -17.27 -31.74
N GLU A 31 -13.27 -16.29 -31.47
CA GLU A 31 -13.25 -15.03 -32.18
C GLU A 31 -11.91 -14.36 -31.88
N THR A 32 -11.03 -14.36 -32.88
CA THR A 32 -9.89 -13.44 -32.93
C THR A 32 -10.45 -12.04 -33.13
N GLY A 33 -10.83 -11.39 -32.04
CA GLY A 33 -11.09 -9.96 -32.04
C GLY A 33 -9.77 -9.25 -32.32
N GLU A 34 -9.63 -8.69 -33.53
CA GLU A 34 -8.78 -7.52 -33.73
C GLU A 34 -9.26 -6.44 -32.76
N GLU A 35 -8.54 -6.25 -31.65
CA GLU A 35 -8.70 -5.06 -30.83
C GLU A 35 -8.19 -3.89 -31.64
N ASP A 36 -9.14 -3.23 -32.29
CA ASP A 36 -9.01 -1.91 -32.90
C ASP A 36 -8.27 -1.00 -31.90
N GLU A 37 -7.02 -0.65 -32.24
CA GLU A 37 -6.26 0.41 -31.56
C GLU A 37 -6.93 1.75 -31.88
N GLY A 38 -8.14 1.93 -31.38
CA GLY A 38 -8.89 3.17 -31.47
C GLY A 38 -8.03 4.27 -30.90
N ALA A 39 -7.50 5.11 -31.78
CA ALA A 39 -6.83 6.35 -31.42
C ALA A 39 -7.80 7.16 -30.56
N LEU A 40 -7.60 7.10 -29.24
CA LEU A 40 -8.28 7.97 -28.29
C LEU A 40 -8.03 9.40 -28.77
N SER A 41 -9.07 10.06 -29.25
CA SER A 41 -9.01 11.45 -29.69
C SER A 41 -8.47 12.29 -28.54
N ALA A 42 -7.29 12.86 -28.74
CA ALA A 42 -6.55 13.63 -27.75
C ALA A 42 -7.16 15.03 -27.54
N GLU A 43 -8.45 15.10 -27.20
CA GLU A 43 -8.92 16.23 -26.40
C GLU A 43 -8.39 16.01 -24.98
N ALA A 44 -7.16 16.45 -24.76
CA ALA A 44 -6.56 16.52 -23.44
C ALA A 44 -7.37 17.54 -22.63
N ALA A 45 -8.46 17.08 -22.00
CA ALA A 45 -9.22 17.87 -21.05
C ALA A 45 -8.24 18.46 -20.04
N ALA A 46 -8.15 19.79 -20.00
CA ALA A 46 -7.40 20.46 -18.95
C ALA A 46 -8.00 20.01 -17.62
N LEU A 47 -7.15 19.48 -16.73
CA LEU A 47 -7.61 19.16 -15.39
C LEU A 47 -8.06 20.47 -14.73
N PRO A 48 -9.20 20.47 -14.02
CA PRO A 48 -9.66 21.62 -13.26
C PRO A 48 -8.53 22.21 -12.38
N SER A 49 -8.48 23.52 -12.18
CA SER A 49 -7.39 24.18 -11.43
C SER A 49 -7.31 23.77 -9.95
N ASP A 50 -8.41 23.28 -9.39
CA ASP A 50 -8.54 22.68 -8.05
C ASP A 50 -7.95 21.26 -7.94
N TYR A 51 -7.42 20.72 -9.05
CA TYR A 51 -6.88 19.36 -9.11
C TYR A 51 -5.42 19.24 -8.65
N ALA A 52 -4.81 20.34 -8.21
CA ALA A 52 -3.44 20.39 -7.70
C ALA A 52 -3.29 19.63 -6.37
N PHE A 53 -4.32 19.67 -5.50
CA PHE A 53 -4.24 19.11 -4.15
C PHE A 53 -5.61 18.86 -3.49
N ALA A 54 -5.84 17.68 -2.92
CA ALA A 54 -7.17 17.21 -2.48
C ALA A 54 -7.51 17.48 -0.99
N TRP A 55 -7.08 18.62 -0.42
CA TRP A 55 -7.27 18.92 1.02
C TRP A 55 -8.74 18.98 1.44
N ASP A 56 -9.60 19.62 0.65
CA ASP A 56 -11.02 19.82 1.00
C ASP A 56 -11.76 18.50 1.23
N LYS A 57 -11.35 17.42 0.55
CA LYS A 57 -11.91 16.08 0.73
C LYS A 57 -11.46 15.44 2.05
N GLY A 58 -10.24 15.74 2.51
CA GLY A 58 -9.66 15.20 3.73
C GLY A 58 -10.21 15.81 5.02
N GLN A 59 -10.88 16.97 4.95
CA GLN A 59 -11.46 17.65 6.11
C GLN A 59 -12.70 16.93 6.69
N ALA A 60 -13.41 16.15 5.86
CA ALA A 60 -14.58 15.39 6.31
C ALA A 60 -14.20 14.16 7.18
N LEU A 61 -12.95 13.71 7.10
CA LEU A 61 -12.46 12.59 7.89
C LEU A 61 -12.13 13.02 9.32
N PRO A 62 -12.21 12.10 10.30
CA PRO A 62 -11.67 12.32 11.63
C PRO A 62 -10.20 12.78 11.58
N GLU A 63 -9.79 13.46 12.66
CA GLU A 63 -8.43 13.97 12.82
C GLU A 63 -8.00 15.00 11.73
N ALA A 64 -8.94 15.67 11.06
CA ALA A 64 -8.61 16.66 10.02
C ALA A 64 -7.55 17.67 10.49
N ASP A 65 -7.76 18.31 11.64
CA ASP A 65 -6.85 19.31 12.19
C ASP A 65 -5.43 18.77 12.40
N ARG A 66 -5.30 17.50 12.83
CA ARG A 66 -4.00 16.85 13.04
C ARG A 66 -3.18 16.79 11.76
N TRP A 67 -3.84 16.59 10.62
CA TRP A 67 -3.18 16.39 9.33
C TRP A 67 -3.15 17.66 8.47
N ALA A 68 -3.79 18.74 8.90
CA ALA A 68 -3.89 19.99 8.14
C ALA A 68 -2.54 20.54 7.68
N ASP A 69 -1.50 20.44 8.52
CA ASP A 69 -0.15 20.93 8.19
C ASP A 69 0.49 20.15 7.05
N MET A 70 0.35 18.82 7.07
CA MET A 70 0.81 17.94 5.99
C MET A 70 0.14 18.34 4.68
N TYR A 71 -1.18 18.53 4.72
CA TYR A 71 -1.95 18.90 3.55
C TYR A 71 -1.55 20.29 3.01
N ARG A 72 -1.45 21.30 3.89
CA ARG A 72 -0.96 22.64 3.51
C ARG A 72 0.44 22.60 2.91
N ARG A 73 1.34 21.77 3.46
CA ARG A 73 2.69 21.60 2.90
C ARG A 73 2.65 20.92 1.53
N GLY A 74 1.87 19.86 1.37
CA GLY A 74 1.69 19.18 0.09
C GLY A 74 1.19 20.14 -1.01
N ALA A 75 0.22 21.00 -0.68
CA ALA A 75 -0.24 22.06 -1.58
C ALA A 75 0.87 23.06 -1.93
N ALA A 76 1.59 23.58 -0.92
CA ALA A 76 2.68 24.53 -1.14
C ALA A 76 3.83 23.94 -1.98
N ILE A 77 4.14 22.65 -1.81
CA ILE A 77 5.11 21.92 -2.65
C ILE A 77 4.61 21.89 -4.10
N ALA A 78 3.35 21.48 -4.31
CA ALA A 78 2.77 21.38 -5.65
C ALA A 78 2.78 22.74 -6.36
N GLU A 79 2.26 23.77 -5.71
CA GLU A 79 2.22 25.15 -6.21
C GLU A 79 3.62 25.68 -6.50
N GLY A 80 4.56 25.52 -5.57
CA GLY A 80 5.93 25.97 -5.72
C GLY A 80 6.64 25.28 -6.88
N MET A 81 6.55 23.95 -6.99
CA MET A 81 7.17 23.20 -8.09
C MET A 81 6.56 23.57 -9.45
N ASN A 82 5.24 23.72 -9.51
CA ASN A 82 4.52 24.11 -10.73
C ASN A 82 4.84 25.55 -11.16
N ALA A 83 5.07 26.45 -10.20
CA ALA A 83 5.53 27.81 -10.44
C ALA A 83 7.03 27.92 -10.76
N GLY A 84 7.79 26.82 -10.68
CA GLY A 84 9.24 26.84 -10.90
C GLY A 84 10.05 27.46 -9.75
N SER A 85 9.50 27.44 -8.53
CA SER A 85 10.19 27.89 -7.33
C SER A 85 11.45 27.05 -7.06
N GLU A 86 12.55 27.71 -6.72
CA GLU A 86 13.79 27.05 -6.26
C GLU A 86 13.71 26.54 -4.82
N THR A 87 12.65 26.91 -4.07
CA THR A 87 12.44 26.48 -2.68
C THR A 87 12.31 24.96 -2.59
N PHE A 88 11.65 24.33 -3.56
CA PHE A 88 11.37 22.90 -3.56
C PHE A 88 12.13 22.20 -4.69
N SER A 89 12.66 21.01 -4.41
CA SER A 89 13.32 20.22 -5.44
C SER A 89 13.07 18.72 -5.29
N PHE A 90 13.15 18.03 -6.43
CA PHE A 90 13.22 16.57 -6.45
C PHE A 90 14.68 16.12 -6.42
N LYS A 91 14.97 15.15 -5.55
CA LYS A 91 16.22 14.40 -5.60
C LYS A 91 15.90 12.92 -5.84
N PRO A 92 16.70 12.20 -6.64
CA PRO A 92 16.54 10.75 -6.76
C PRO A 92 16.60 10.10 -5.38
N LYS A 93 15.61 9.26 -5.06
CA LYS A 93 15.73 8.37 -3.91
C LYS A 93 16.85 7.38 -4.20
N GLU A 94 17.63 7.04 -3.17
CA GLU A 94 18.65 5.99 -3.29
C GLU A 94 18.04 4.71 -3.88
N ILE A 95 18.79 4.11 -4.80
CA ILE A 95 18.34 2.97 -5.61
C ILE A 95 18.18 1.75 -4.69
N GLY A 96 16.93 1.27 -4.55
CA GLY A 96 16.59 0.05 -3.82
C GLY A 96 15.13 -0.34 -4.07
N GLY A 97 14.84 -1.64 -4.06
CA GLY A 97 13.52 -2.18 -4.39
C GLY A 97 13.16 -2.03 -5.87
N SER A 98 11.88 -2.20 -6.19
CA SER A 98 11.39 -2.16 -7.58
C SER A 98 11.00 -0.76 -8.07
N SER A 99 10.64 0.14 -7.16
CA SER A 99 10.01 1.42 -7.51
C SER A 99 10.99 2.58 -7.71
N LEU A 100 10.56 3.60 -8.47
CA LEU A 100 11.28 4.86 -8.66
C LEU A 100 10.55 6.00 -7.98
N TYR A 101 11.14 6.49 -6.89
CA TYR A 101 10.62 7.61 -6.10
C TYR A 101 11.59 8.78 -6.12
N ALA A 102 11.10 9.98 -5.80
CA ALA A 102 11.93 11.13 -5.50
C ALA A 102 11.80 11.51 -4.04
N TYR A 103 12.88 11.95 -3.42
CA TYR A 103 12.79 12.79 -2.24
C TYR A 103 12.27 14.16 -2.62
N VAL A 104 11.44 14.72 -1.75
CA VAL A 104 10.99 16.11 -1.81
C VAL A 104 11.75 16.89 -0.76
N ASP A 105 12.62 17.78 -1.23
CA ASP A 105 13.44 18.64 -0.38
C ASP A 105 12.91 20.09 -0.44
N GLU A 106 12.91 20.78 0.71
CA GLU A 106 12.63 22.21 0.89
C GLU A 106 13.94 22.85 1.36
N GLY A 107 14.66 23.51 0.44
CA GLY A 107 16.05 23.92 0.66
C GLY A 107 16.95 22.72 1.01
N ALA A 108 17.53 22.71 2.21
CA ALA A 108 18.39 21.63 2.70
C ALA A 108 17.64 20.53 3.49
N LYS A 109 16.35 20.74 3.78
CA LYS A 109 15.57 19.80 4.59
C LYS A 109 14.79 18.86 3.70
N ARG A 110 14.81 17.57 4.05
CA ARG A 110 13.99 16.55 3.39
C ARG A 110 12.64 16.42 4.08
N HIS A 111 11.57 16.55 3.31
CA HIS A 111 10.20 16.56 3.85
C HIS A 111 9.43 15.27 3.58
N GLY A 112 9.74 14.57 2.49
CA GLY A 112 9.00 13.35 2.18
C GLY A 112 9.41 12.70 0.88
N LEU A 113 8.50 11.90 0.35
CA LEU A 113 8.63 11.19 -0.92
C LEU A 113 7.55 11.63 -1.89
N TRP A 114 7.95 11.82 -3.13
CA TRP A 114 7.06 11.83 -4.28
C TRP A 114 7.11 10.46 -4.94
N ILE A 115 5.94 9.83 -5.05
CA ILE A 115 5.77 8.50 -5.60
C ILE A 115 4.80 8.57 -6.78
N PRO A 116 5.30 8.42 -8.01
CA PRO A 116 4.44 8.34 -9.18
C PRO A 116 3.82 6.94 -9.35
N PRO A 117 2.80 6.79 -10.22
CA PRO A 117 2.37 5.51 -10.73
C PRO A 117 3.54 4.69 -11.26
N ASN A 118 3.61 3.43 -10.86
CA ASN A 118 4.62 2.49 -11.34
C ASN A 118 4.07 1.04 -11.25
N ALA A 119 4.80 0.07 -11.80
CA ALA A 119 4.36 -1.32 -11.89
C ALA A 119 4.08 -1.93 -10.52
N SER A 120 4.86 -1.53 -9.51
CA SER A 120 4.83 -2.10 -8.17
C SER A 120 4.01 -1.29 -7.17
N THR A 121 3.49 -0.12 -7.54
CA THR A 121 2.78 0.77 -6.60
C THR A 121 1.51 1.33 -7.20
N TRP A 122 0.38 0.94 -6.63
CA TRP A 122 -0.92 1.52 -6.91
C TRP A 122 -1.12 2.70 -5.97
N ILE A 123 -0.81 3.90 -6.45
CA ILE A 123 -0.82 5.13 -5.63
C ILE A 123 -2.17 5.41 -4.94
N VAL A 124 -3.26 4.96 -5.56
CA VAL A 124 -4.63 5.01 -5.03
C VAL A 124 -4.74 4.32 -3.67
N GLU A 125 -4.05 3.21 -3.50
CA GLU A 125 -4.15 2.36 -2.31
C GLU A 125 -3.38 2.94 -1.13
N GLU A 126 -2.33 3.71 -1.38
CA GLU A 126 -1.60 4.45 -0.35
C GLU A 126 -2.48 5.52 0.28
N ILE A 127 -3.16 6.32 -0.56
CA ILE A 127 -4.12 7.32 -0.09
C ILE A 127 -5.30 6.62 0.62
N PHE A 128 -5.83 5.56 0.01
CA PHE A 128 -6.98 4.85 0.54
C PHE A 128 -6.69 4.24 1.92
N ALA A 129 -5.56 3.56 2.10
CA ALA A 129 -5.18 2.96 3.39
C ALA A 129 -4.96 4.01 4.49
N PHE A 130 -4.33 5.14 4.16
CA PHE A 130 -4.17 6.25 5.10
C PHE A 130 -5.52 6.86 5.50
N ASN A 131 -6.37 7.20 4.52
CA ASN A 131 -7.68 7.79 4.77
C ASN A 131 -8.64 6.82 5.47
N LEU A 132 -8.55 5.53 5.19
CA LEU A 132 -9.32 4.50 5.89
C LEU A 132 -8.87 4.37 7.35
N SER A 133 -7.56 4.47 7.62
CA SER A 133 -7.04 4.51 8.98
C SER A 133 -7.53 5.74 9.74
N ARG A 134 -7.53 6.92 9.10
CA ARG A 134 -8.15 8.15 9.64
C ARG A 134 -9.65 7.99 9.86
N LEU A 135 -10.37 7.35 8.93
CA LEU A 135 -11.80 7.08 9.07
C LEU A 135 -12.07 6.27 10.33
N PHE A 136 -11.17 5.38 10.76
CA PHE A 136 -11.28 4.61 11.99
C PHE A 136 -10.63 5.26 13.22
N GLY A 137 -10.08 6.47 13.09
CA GLY A 137 -9.49 7.23 14.22
C GLY A 137 -8.04 6.86 14.54
N HIS A 138 -7.33 6.22 13.59
CA HIS A 138 -5.97 5.74 13.75
C HIS A 138 -5.07 6.21 12.59
N GLY A 139 -5.22 7.46 12.16
CA GLY A 139 -4.45 8.00 11.04
C GLY A 139 -2.94 7.93 11.25
N ASP A 140 -2.48 7.95 12.49
CA ASP A 140 -1.06 7.92 12.84
C ASP A 140 -0.42 6.53 12.81
N TRP A 141 -1.22 5.48 12.73
CA TRP A 141 -0.73 4.13 12.47
C TRP A 141 -0.39 3.93 10.99
N ALA A 142 -0.83 4.83 10.11
CA ALA A 142 -0.53 4.80 8.68
C ALA A 142 0.47 5.88 8.28
N GLY A 143 1.21 5.62 7.20
CA GLY A 143 2.06 6.62 6.59
C GLY A 143 1.20 7.72 5.96
N PRO A 144 1.39 9.00 6.31
CA PRO A 144 0.66 10.10 5.69
C PRO A 144 0.86 10.06 4.17
N ALA A 145 -0.25 10.08 3.43
CA ALA A 145 -0.24 10.05 1.99
C ALA A 145 -1.33 10.98 1.44
N SER A 146 -0.92 11.90 0.58
CA SER A 146 -1.82 12.80 -0.13
C SER A 146 -1.49 12.79 -1.61
N ARG A 147 -2.50 12.94 -2.44
CA ARG A 147 -2.30 13.17 -3.87
C ARG A 147 -1.59 14.50 -4.10
N LEU A 148 -0.68 14.52 -5.06
CA LEU A 148 -0.08 15.74 -5.58
C LEU A 148 -0.07 15.69 -7.12
N THR A 149 -0.31 16.83 -7.76
CA THR A 149 -0.30 16.94 -9.23
C THR A 149 0.75 17.95 -9.67
N LEU A 150 1.68 17.48 -10.48
CA LEU A 150 2.63 18.33 -11.16
C LEU A 150 2.08 18.75 -12.53
N ASN A 151 2.37 19.96 -12.97
CA ASN A 151 2.09 20.45 -14.31
C ASN A 151 3.27 21.28 -14.81
N GLY A 152 3.26 21.64 -16.11
CA GLY A 152 4.25 22.54 -16.72
C GLY A 152 5.68 22.33 -16.20
N THR A 153 6.18 23.31 -15.44
CA THR A 153 7.53 23.33 -14.86
C THR A 153 7.80 22.16 -13.90
N GLY A 154 6.86 21.83 -13.01
CA GLY A 154 7.03 20.76 -12.03
C GLY A 154 7.15 19.39 -12.70
N SER A 155 6.31 19.13 -13.71
CA SER A 155 6.37 17.90 -14.50
C SER A 155 7.69 17.82 -15.29
N ALA A 156 8.10 18.92 -15.92
CA ALA A 156 9.37 18.98 -16.66
C ALA A 156 10.60 18.75 -15.75
N ALA A 157 10.59 19.30 -14.54
CA ALA A 157 11.66 19.10 -13.56
C ALA A 157 11.77 17.63 -13.13
N TYR A 158 10.64 16.98 -12.85
CA TYR A 158 10.62 15.55 -12.54
C TYR A 158 11.10 14.70 -13.71
N LYS A 159 10.62 14.98 -14.93
CA LYS A 159 11.03 14.28 -16.16
C LYS A 159 12.54 14.31 -16.34
N LYS A 160 13.14 15.51 -16.27
CA LYS A 160 14.59 15.70 -16.38
C LYS A 160 15.35 14.89 -15.34
N MET A 161 14.84 14.84 -14.11
CA MET A 161 15.44 14.04 -13.04
C MET A 161 15.45 12.55 -13.40
N ILE A 162 14.30 11.97 -13.77
CA ILE A 162 14.22 10.53 -14.07
C ILE A 162 14.97 10.16 -15.35
N GLU A 163 15.00 11.02 -16.37
CA GLU A 163 15.79 10.83 -17.59
C GLU A 163 17.28 10.67 -17.27
N GLY A 164 17.79 11.44 -16.30
CA GLY A 164 19.18 11.37 -15.82
C GLY A 164 19.50 10.14 -14.96
N MET A 165 18.52 9.36 -14.52
CA MET A 165 18.76 8.18 -13.68
C MET A 165 19.29 7.00 -14.50
N ASN A 166 20.40 6.41 -14.06
CA ASN A 166 20.94 5.16 -14.59
C ASN A 166 20.43 3.98 -13.76
N VAL A 167 19.39 3.31 -14.25
CA VAL A 167 18.67 2.24 -13.56
C VAL A 167 18.58 0.98 -14.43
N ARG A 168 18.34 -0.18 -13.83
CA ARG A 168 18.30 -1.48 -14.52
C ARG A 168 17.14 -2.33 -14.03
N GLY A 169 16.81 -3.39 -14.78
CA GLY A 169 15.75 -4.34 -14.40
C GLY A 169 14.38 -3.68 -14.27
N ILE A 170 13.63 -4.05 -13.23
CA ILE A 170 12.28 -3.54 -12.95
C ILE A 170 12.22 -2.00 -12.82
N GLN A 171 13.31 -1.37 -12.36
CA GLN A 171 13.38 0.09 -12.25
C GLN A 171 13.50 0.76 -13.61
N ALA A 172 14.22 0.17 -14.58
CA ALA A 172 14.25 0.69 -15.94
C ALA A 172 12.85 0.63 -16.58
N CYS A 173 12.12 -0.45 -16.33
CA CYS A 173 10.71 -0.57 -16.71
C CYS A 173 9.82 0.50 -16.10
N ASN A 174 9.99 0.79 -14.81
CA ASN A 174 9.25 1.84 -14.15
C ASN A 174 9.60 3.23 -14.69
N LYS A 175 10.87 3.48 -15.04
CA LYS A 175 11.31 4.72 -15.71
C LYS A 175 10.59 4.89 -17.05
N ASP A 176 10.62 3.86 -17.89
CA ASP A 176 10.01 3.89 -19.22
C ASP A 176 8.49 4.10 -19.13
N HIS A 177 7.83 3.43 -18.18
CA HIS A 177 6.41 3.61 -17.92
C HIS A 177 6.07 5.05 -17.51
N GLN A 178 6.82 5.62 -16.57
CA GLN A 178 6.61 7.00 -16.12
C GLN A 178 6.83 8.00 -17.26
N LEU A 179 7.89 7.84 -18.05
CA LEU A 179 8.16 8.71 -19.21
C LEU A 179 7.05 8.61 -20.27
N LYS A 180 6.54 7.40 -20.53
CA LYS A 180 5.40 7.18 -21.44
C LYS A 180 4.12 7.83 -20.90
N TYR A 181 3.83 7.66 -19.62
CA TYR A 181 2.70 8.33 -18.97
C TYR A 181 2.79 9.85 -19.13
N MET A 182 3.96 10.45 -18.88
CA MET A 182 4.16 11.89 -19.03
C MET A 182 4.01 12.35 -20.49
N ALA A 183 4.42 11.52 -21.46
CA ALA A 183 4.22 11.82 -22.88
C ALA A 183 2.73 11.76 -23.28
N GLN A 184 1.96 10.84 -22.70
CA GLN A 184 0.52 10.69 -22.95
C GLN A 184 -0.32 11.75 -22.21
N ASN A 185 0.21 12.33 -21.14
CA ASN A 185 -0.45 13.33 -20.31
C ASN A 185 0.43 14.60 -20.21
N PRO A 186 0.66 15.33 -21.32
CA PRO A 186 1.66 16.42 -21.35
C PRO A 186 1.35 17.58 -20.40
N ASN A 187 0.08 17.75 -20.02
CA ASN A 187 -0.37 18.86 -19.18
C ASN A 187 -0.22 18.56 -17.68
N TYR A 188 -0.06 17.30 -17.28
CA TYR A 188 -0.05 16.93 -15.86
C TYR A 188 0.65 15.61 -15.56
N PHE A 189 1.14 15.48 -14.33
CA PHE A 189 1.73 14.26 -13.80
C PHE A 189 1.23 14.02 -12.38
N VAL A 190 0.37 13.02 -12.20
CA VAL A 190 -0.23 12.69 -10.91
C VAL A 190 0.66 11.69 -10.17
N GLY A 191 0.75 11.85 -8.85
CA GLY A 191 1.44 10.95 -7.95
C GLY A 191 0.97 11.21 -6.51
N ILE A 192 1.71 10.65 -5.55
CA ILE A 192 1.46 10.88 -4.13
C ILE A 192 2.67 11.53 -3.47
N TYR A 193 2.38 12.47 -2.58
CA TYR A 193 3.30 12.97 -1.59
C TYR A 193 3.10 12.19 -0.29
N LYS A 194 4.17 11.57 0.21
CA LYS A 194 4.23 10.93 1.53
C LYS A 194 5.16 11.71 2.43
N GLU A 195 4.62 12.40 3.43
CA GLU A 195 5.43 13.18 4.37
C GLU A 195 6.20 12.24 5.31
N PHE A 196 7.45 12.60 5.63
CA PHE A 196 8.18 11.94 6.70
C PHE A 196 7.69 12.46 8.04
N LEU A 197 7.30 11.53 8.91
CA LEU A 197 6.96 11.85 10.27
C LEU A 197 8.20 12.37 11.01
N PRO A 198 8.09 13.50 11.74
CA PRO A 198 9.22 14.07 12.47
C PRO A 198 9.73 13.08 13.52
N ASP A 199 11.05 13.09 13.76
CA ASP A 199 11.75 12.26 14.74
C ASP A 199 11.43 10.75 14.68
N THR A 200 10.94 10.29 13.53
CA THR A 200 10.49 8.92 13.34
C THR A 200 11.50 8.17 12.47
N LYS A 201 11.90 6.98 12.92
CA LYS A 201 12.60 6.00 12.09
C LYS A 201 11.60 4.92 11.66
N VAL A 202 11.73 4.46 10.42
CA VAL A 202 11.03 3.26 9.93
C VAL A 202 11.93 2.05 10.05
N GLY A 203 11.37 0.90 10.40
CA GLY A 203 12.07 -0.38 10.43
C GLY A 203 11.15 -1.56 10.13
N ASP A 204 11.74 -2.72 9.89
CA ASP A 204 11.01 -3.95 9.56
C ASP A 204 10.93 -4.90 10.76
N VAL A 205 9.78 -5.55 10.95
CA VAL A 205 9.54 -6.60 11.96
C VAL A 205 9.21 -7.92 11.26
N LYS A 206 10.24 -8.64 10.84
CA LYS A 206 10.06 -9.87 10.05
C LYS A 206 9.44 -11.02 10.84
N GLY A 207 9.62 -11.05 12.16
CA GLY A 207 9.13 -12.15 13.02
C GLY A 207 7.60 -12.31 13.02
N LEU A 208 6.85 -11.27 12.64
CA LEU A 208 5.40 -11.29 12.55
C LEU A 208 4.86 -11.97 11.27
N VAL A 209 5.72 -12.28 10.29
CA VAL A 209 5.32 -12.93 9.03
C VAL A 209 5.99 -14.29 8.91
N LYS A 210 5.23 -15.31 8.49
CA LYS A 210 5.72 -16.68 8.25
C LYS A 210 4.86 -17.37 7.19
N ASP A 211 5.51 -18.08 6.27
CA ASP A 211 4.87 -18.90 5.22
C ASP A 211 3.82 -18.14 4.39
N ASP A 212 4.18 -16.92 3.99
CA ASP A 212 3.34 -15.96 3.28
C ASP A 212 2.01 -15.64 4.00
N GLY A 213 2.06 -15.48 5.33
CA GLY A 213 0.91 -15.23 6.22
C GLY A 213 1.32 -14.64 7.57
N LEU A 214 0.34 -14.30 8.41
CA LEU A 214 0.61 -13.84 9.77
C LEU A 214 1.24 -14.99 10.59
N ASN A 215 2.35 -14.75 11.28
CA ASN A 215 2.98 -15.76 12.13
C ASN A 215 2.16 -16.01 13.41
N ALA A 216 1.20 -16.93 13.35
CA ALA A 216 0.33 -17.27 14.48
C ALA A 216 1.06 -17.82 15.72
N SER A 217 2.34 -18.19 15.59
CA SER A 217 3.16 -18.60 16.73
C SER A 217 3.79 -17.42 17.47
N HIS A 218 3.84 -16.23 16.87
CA HIS A 218 4.38 -15.03 17.49
C HIS A 218 3.45 -14.55 18.62
N ALA A 219 4.02 -14.13 19.76
CA ALA A 219 3.23 -13.74 20.94
C ALA A 219 2.19 -12.64 20.63
N VAL A 220 2.62 -11.57 19.96
CA VAL A 220 1.70 -10.50 19.49
C VAL A 220 0.56 -11.02 18.61
N ALA A 221 0.83 -11.94 17.67
CA ALA A 221 -0.21 -12.47 16.80
C ALA A 221 -1.23 -13.32 17.57
N LYS A 222 -0.78 -14.06 18.59
CA LYS A 222 -1.65 -14.85 19.46
C LYS A 222 -2.68 -13.99 20.19
N PHE A 223 -2.38 -12.73 20.52
CA PHE A 223 -3.35 -11.83 21.16
C PHE A 223 -4.63 -11.67 20.34
N LEU A 224 -4.56 -11.81 19.01
CA LEU A 224 -5.70 -11.69 18.10
C LEU A 224 -6.58 -12.95 18.03
N SER A 225 -6.13 -14.07 18.58
CA SER A 225 -6.85 -15.34 18.50
C SER A 225 -7.62 -15.64 19.78
N ASN A 226 -8.87 -16.06 19.64
CA ASN A 226 -9.65 -16.60 20.73
C ASN A 226 -8.96 -17.87 21.29
N GLY A 227 -9.06 -18.09 22.61
CA GLY A 227 -8.35 -19.16 23.32
C GLY A 227 -6.89 -18.87 23.68
N SER A 228 -6.28 -17.81 23.14
CA SER A 228 -4.96 -17.33 23.62
C SER A 228 -5.12 -16.40 24.82
N ARG A 229 -4.02 -16.04 25.47
CA ARG A 229 -4.06 -15.01 26.53
C ARG A 229 -4.50 -13.65 25.96
N GLN A 230 -5.23 -12.85 26.74
CA GLN A 230 -5.52 -11.45 26.39
C GLN A 230 -4.24 -10.59 26.53
N PRO A 231 -4.02 -9.60 25.64
CA PRO A 231 -2.95 -8.63 25.85
C PRO A 231 -3.25 -7.80 27.10
N THR A 232 -2.20 -7.36 27.79
CA THR A 232 -2.29 -6.53 29.00
C THR A 232 -1.66 -5.15 28.79
N SER A 233 -1.59 -4.32 29.82
CA SER A 233 -0.81 -3.09 29.82
C SER A 233 0.70 -3.32 30.01
N ASP A 234 1.16 -4.57 30.04
CA ASP A 234 2.58 -4.87 30.23
C ASP A 234 3.41 -4.36 29.06
N ALA A 235 4.63 -3.94 29.38
CA ALA A 235 5.58 -3.42 28.42
C ALA A 235 6.01 -4.51 27.42
N VAL A 236 6.16 -4.08 26.18
CA VAL A 236 6.69 -4.84 25.04
C VAL A 236 7.90 -4.10 24.52
N TYR A 237 8.97 -4.84 24.26
CA TYR A 237 10.26 -4.26 23.90
C TYR A 237 10.59 -4.51 22.44
N LEU A 238 11.04 -3.45 21.76
CA LEU A 238 11.58 -3.55 20.43
C LEU A 238 13.10 -3.65 20.49
N ILE A 239 13.68 -4.73 19.97
CA ILE A 239 15.13 -4.93 19.90
C ILE A 239 15.62 -4.93 18.46
N ALA A 240 16.79 -4.33 18.21
CA ALA A 240 17.42 -4.37 16.90
C ALA A 240 18.17 -5.71 16.71
N LYS A 241 17.98 -6.38 15.58
CA LYS A 241 18.62 -7.66 15.26
C LYS A 241 18.86 -7.83 13.77
N GLY A 242 20.13 -7.97 13.39
CA GLY A 242 20.52 -8.29 12.00
C GLY A 242 20.00 -7.30 10.95
N GLY A 243 19.92 -6.01 11.28
CA GLY A 243 19.38 -4.98 10.39
C GLY A 243 17.84 -4.89 10.34
N THR A 244 17.15 -5.69 11.15
CA THR A 244 15.69 -5.69 11.35
C THR A 244 15.36 -5.49 12.83
N TYR A 245 14.08 -5.60 13.18
CA TYR A 245 13.62 -5.53 14.55
C TYR A 245 12.82 -6.76 14.98
N GLU A 246 12.89 -7.08 16.26
CA GLU A 246 12.04 -8.09 16.92
C GLU A 246 11.23 -7.43 18.04
N ILE A 247 9.99 -7.89 18.18
CA ILE A 247 9.09 -7.47 19.26
C ILE A 247 9.09 -8.57 20.32
N ILE A 248 9.52 -8.23 21.53
CA ILE A 248 9.66 -9.17 22.65
C ILE A 248 8.59 -8.83 23.70
N THR A 249 7.72 -9.80 23.96
CA THR A 249 6.68 -9.75 24.98
C THR A 249 7.10 -10.52 26.23
N ARG A 250 6.32 -10.43 27.32
CA ARG A 250 6.62 -11.12 28.58
C ARG A 250 6.66 -12.66 28.48
N GLU A 251 6.05 -13.23 27.45
CA GLU A 251 6.04 -14.68 27.21
C GLU A 251 7.26 -15.16 26.42
N ASP A 252 8.01 -14.23 25.82
CA ASP A 252 9.13 -14.57 24.97
C ASP A 252 10.42 -14.79 25.79
N ALA A 253 11.21 -15.77 25.37
CA ALA A 253 12.52 -15.99 25.93
C ALA A 253 13.39 -14.74 25.73
N GLY A 254 14.05 -14.29 26.80
CA GLY A 254 14.89 -13.09 26.76
C GLY A 254 14.19 -11.78 27.10
N TYR A 255 12.92 -11.80 27.54
CA TYR A 255 12.20 -10.59 27.98
C TYR A 255 12.97 -9.74 29.00
N GLU A 256 13.53 -10.35 30.05
CA GLU A 256 14.31 -9.62 31.06
C GLU A 256 15.63 -9.04 30.51
N ALA A 257 16.24 -9.68 29.50
CA ALA A 257 17.39 -9.11 28.81
C ALA A 257 16.98 -7.93 27.91
N ALA A 258 15.83 -8.05 27.23
CA ALA A 258 15.30 -7.01 26.34
C ALA A 258 14.98 -5.71 27.10
N LYS A 259 14.50 -5.79 28.36
CA LYS A 259 14.35 -4.61 29.24
C LYS A 259 15.57 -3.70 29.26
N ALA A 260 16.76 -4.29 29.36
CA ALA A 260 18.01 -3.54 29.48
C ALA A 260 18.59 -3.05 28.15
N SER A 261 18.13 -3.58 27.01
CA SER A 261 18.75 -3.36 25.69
C SER A 261 17.79 -2.94 24.59
N HIS A 262 16.55 -2.57 24.92
CA HIS A 262 15.54 -2.21 23.93
C HIS A 262 15.88 -0.89 23.22
N THR A 263 15.45 -0.78 21.98
CA THR A 263 15.51 0.44 21.17
C THR A 263 14.31 1.35 21.46
N ALA A 264 13.15 0.74 21.72
CA ALA A 264 11.91 1.43 22.03
C ALA A 264 10.94 0.48 22.75
N GLU A 265 9.90 1.04 23.37
CA GLU A 265 8.86 0.30 24.08
C GLU A 265 7.44 0.69 23.64
N SER A 266 6.49 -0.21 23.89
CA SER A 266 5.04 -0.01 23.79
C SER A 266 4.37 -0.99 24.77
N THR A 267 3.07 -1.19 24.71
CA THR A 267 2.35 -2.18 25.53
C THR A 267 1.81 -3.32 24.68
N GLU A 268 1.53 -4.46 25.32
CA GLU A 268 0.90 -5.60 24.63
C GLU A 268 -0.44 -5.20 24.00
N LEU A 269 -1.25 -4.42 24.74
CA LEU A 269 -2.55 -3.94 24.28
C LEU A 269 -2.43 -3.05 23.04
N GLU A 270 -1.55 -2.04 23.07
CA GLU A 270 -1.37 -1.13 21.94
C GLU A 270 -0.88 -1.86 20.69
N VAL A 271 0.14 -2.72 20.81
CA VAL A 271 0.68 -3.46 19.65
C VAL A 271 -0.36 -4.44 19.12
N ALA A 272 -1.16 -5.08 19.98
CA ALA A 272 -2.26 -5.94 19.56
C ALA A 272 -3.35 -5.15 18.82
N GLN A 273 -3.76 -3.98 19.32
CA GLN A 273 -4.74 -3.12 18.65
C GLN A 273 -4.23 -2.62 17.29
N GLN A 274 -2.97 -2.20 17.22
CA GLN A 274 -2.33 -1.79 15.97
C GLN A 274 -2.29 -2.93 14.94
N LEU A 275 -1.93 -4.14 15.37
CA LEU A 275 -1.96 -5.30 14.49
C LEU A 275 -3.39 -5.63 14.06
N ASN A 276 -4.36 -5.60 14.98
CA ASN A 276 -5.77 -5.83 14.67
C ASN A 276 -6.28 -4.88 13.59
N HIS A 277 -6.00 -3.58 13.74
CA HIS A 277 -6.33 -2.55 12.76
C HIS A 277 -5.63 -2.75 11.43
N MET A 278 -4.34 -3.07 11.45
CA MET A 278 -3.57 -3.35 10.25
C MET A 278 -4.15 -4.53 9.45
N MET A 279 -4.47 -5.65 10.13
CA MET A 279 -5.08 -6.81 9.48
C MET A 279 -6.42 -6.45 8.83
N VAL A 280 -7.24 -5.63 9.50
CA VAL A 280 -8.53 -5.17 8.97
C VAL A 280 -8.32 -4.25 7.76
N VAL A 281 -7.47 -3.23 7.87
CA VAL A 281 -7.17 -2.31 6.77
C VAL A 281 -6.59 -3.06 5.57
N ASP A 282 -5.73 -4.06 5.78
CA ASP A 282 -5.19 -4.88 4.70
C ASP A 282 -6.27 -5.64 3.95
N VAL A 283 -7.25 -6.23 4.65
CA VAL A 283 -8.39 -6.88 4.00
C VAL A 283 -9.22 -5.86 3.21
N LEU A 284 -9.54 -4.72 3.80
CA LEU A 284 -10.33 -3.66 3.15
C LEU A 284 -9.61 -3.03 1.95
N ASN A 285 -8.29 -2.86 2.06
CA ASN A 285 -7.41 -2.35 1.00
C ASN A 285 -6.90 -3.47 0.08
N GLY A 286 -7.32 -4.73 0.26
CA GLY A 286 -6.84 -5.86 -0.53
C GLY A 286 -5.32 -5.95 -0.69
N GLN A 287 -4.61 -5.54 0.35
CA GLN A 287 -3.16 -5.51 0.43
C GLN A 287 -2.61 -6.94 0.46
N ARG A 288 -1.70 -7.26 -0.46
CA ARG A 288 -1.10 -8.59 -0.60
C ARG A 288 0.34 -8.66 -0.12
N ASP A 289 1.05 -7.54 -0.22
CA ASP A 289 2.51 -7.50 -0.06
C ASP A 289 2.94 -7.52 1.42
N ARG A 290 1.99 -7.29 2.33
CA ARG A 290 2.26 -7.33 3.77
C ARG A 290 2.68 -8.72 4.25
N TYR A 291 2.02 -9.76 3.72
CA TYR A 291 2.24 -11.14 4.12
C TYR A 291 2.95 -11.96 3.05
N GLY A 292 2.83 -11.62 1.76
CA GLY A 292 3.43 -12.38 0.65
C GLY A 292 4.91 -12.06 0.42
N LEU A 293 5.26 -11.84 -0.85
CA LEU A 293 6.63 -11.82 -1.36
C LEU A 293 7.56 -10.75 -0.75
N GLY A 294 7.03 -9.66 -0.16
CA GLY A 294 7.82 -8.56 0.39
C GLY A 294 8.09 -8.59 1.89
N THR A 295 7.31 -9.33 2.68
CA THR A 295 7.32 -9.25 4.17
C THR A 295 7.32 -7.79 4.70
N ASN A 296 6.38 -6.96 4.25
CA ASN A 296 6.32 -5.52 4.59
C ASN A 296 5.69 -5.24 5.96
N MET A 297 6.10 -5.99 6.99
CA MET A 297 5.79 -5.64 8.38
C MET A 297 6.70 -4.52 8.84
N ASN A 298 6.14 -3.33 8.93
CA ASN A 298 6.87 -2.12 9.25
C ASN A 298 6.48 -1.58 10.62
N ILE A 299 7.38 -0.80 11.20
CA ILE A 299 7.18 -0.04 12.44
C ILE A 299 7.63 1.41 12.28
N PHE A 300 7.01 2.29 13.04
CA PHE A 300 7.51 3.62 13.35
C PHE A 300 8.16 3.59 14.73
N ILE A 301 9.36 4.14 14.83
CA ILE A 301 10.11 4.32 16.07
C ILE A 301 10.23 5.82 16.33
N GLU A 302 9.53 6.31 17.36
CA GLU A 302 9.53 7.71 17.78
C GLU A 302 10.74 7.97 18.68
N LYS A 303 11.84 8.47 18.11
CA LYS A 303 13.14 8.55 18.79
C LYS A 303 13.11 9.38 20.08
N THR A 304 12.36 10.47 20.07
CA THR A 304 12.27 11.41 21.20
C THR A 304 11.42 10.87 22.33
N LYS A 305 10.44 10.01 22.04
CA LYS A 305 9.57 9.37 23.04
C LYS A 305 10.10 8.03 23.53
N GLY A 306 11.03 7.42 22.79
CA GLY A 306 11.47 6.05 23.06
C GLY A 306 10.38 5.01 22.81
N THR A 307 9.36 5.34 22.01
CA THR A 307 8.22 4.45 21.73
C THR A 307 8.24 3.90 20.31
N PHE A 308 7.51 2.82 20.06
CA PHE A 308 7.27 2.32 18.71
C PHE A 308 5.80 1.96 18.49
N ARG A 309 5.42 1.86 17.22
CA ARG A 309 4.12 1.36 16.78
C ARG A 309 4.23 0.62 15.44
N LEU A 310 3.37 -0.35 15.21
CA LEU A 310 3.22 -0.98 13.88
C LEU A 310 2.77 0.07 12.86
N ALA A 311 3.32 0.00 11.65
CA ALA A 311 3.16 1.01 10.61
C ALA A 311 2.50 0.42 9.36
N LEU A 312 1.33 0.97 9.00
CA LEU A 312 0.67 0.79 7.72
C LEU A 312 1.33 1.67 6.65
N ILE A 313 2.48 1.23 6.15
CA ILE A 313 3.20 1.85 5.02
C ILE A 313 3.44 0.85 3.91
N ASP A 314 3.74 1.36 2.71
CA ASP A 314 3.94 0.57 1.49
C ASP A 314 2.66 -0.17 1.10
N ASN A 315 1.58 0.61 0.96
CA ASN A 315 0.22 0.13 0.74
C ASN A 315 -0.15 -0.05 -0.74
N GLY A 316 0.80 0.17 -1.66
CA GLY A 316 0.56 0.12 -3.11
C GLY A 316 0.62 -1.27 -3.75
N GLY A 317 0.87 -2.33 -2.95
CA GLY A 317 0.89 -3.73 -3.39
C GLY A 317 -0.47 -4.44 -3.32
N GLY A 318 -1.55 -3.68 -3.19
CA GLY A 318 -2.91 -4.18 -3.33
C GLY A 318 -3.23 -4.57 -4.77
N SER A 319 -4.45 -5.04 -4.95
CA SER A 319 -4.81 -5.78 -6.14
C SER A 319 -6.26 -5.57 -6.51
N ALA A 320 -6.60 -5.91 -7.76
CA ALA A 320 -7.97 -5.91 -8.25
C ALA A 320 -8.90 -6.94 -7.57
N GLY A 321 -8.47 -7.61 -6.49
CA GLY A 321 -9.32 -8.48 -5.68
C GLY A 321 -8.54 -9.11 -4.54
N ILE A 322 -9.17 -9.38 -3.40
CA ILE A 322 -8.49 -9.96 -2.23
C ILE A 322 -8.32 -11.48 -2.45
N PRO A 323 -7.09 -12.03 -2.49
CA PRO A 323 -6.89 -13.47 -2.60
C PRO A 323 -7.57 -14.23 -1.48
N THR A 324 -8.25 -15.33 -1.83
CA THR A 324 -8.94 -16.20 -0.88
C THR A 324 -8.02 -16.68 0.25
N LYS A 325 -6.75 -16.94 -0.05
CA LYS A 325 -5.74 -17.31 0.96
C LYS A 325 -5.66 -16.27 2.09
N TYR A 326 -5.61 -14.98 1.77
CA TYR A 326 -5.47 -13.91 2.77
C TYR A 326 -6.76 -13.66 3.54
N ILE A 327 -7.90 -13.78 2.88
CA ILE A 327 -9.20 -13.79 3.55
C ILE A 327 -9.26 -14.92 4.59
N ASN A 328 -8.84 -16.13 4.20
CA ASN A 328 -8.82 -17.27 5.10
C ASN A 328 -7.81 -17.08 6.23
N ASP A 329 -6.64 -16.49 5.94
CA ASP A 329 -5.64 -16.16 6.95
C ASP A 329 -6.21 -15.22 8.02
N PHE A 330 -6.85 -14.13 7.59
CA PHE A 330 -7.54 -13.19 8.45
C PHE A 330 -8.63 -13.88 9.30
N LYS A 331 -9.53 -14.63 8.66
CA LYS A 331 -10.64 -15.29 9.35
C LYS A 331 -10.17 -16.32 10.39
N ASN A 332 -9.11 -17.06 10.06
CA ASN A 332 -8.62 -18.13 10.93
C ASN A 332 -7.78 -17.62 12.09
N LYS A 333 -7.07 -16.50 11.92
CA LYS A 333 -6.10 -16.00 12.92
C LYS A 333 -6.60 -14.83 13.73
N VAL A 334 -7.49 -14.00 13.17
CA VAL A 334 -8.04 -12.82 13.82
C VAL A 334 -9.47 -13.11 14.26
N THR A 335 -9.65 -13.47 15.53
CA THR A 335 -10.96 -13.82 16.13
C THR A 335 -11.26 -13.01 17.39
N ARG A 336 -10.37 -12.08 17.74
CA ARG A 336 -10.60 -10.99 18.69
C ARG A 336 -10.47 -9.65 18.00
N PHE A 337 -11.29 -8.70 18.39
CA PHE A 337 -11.31 -7.38 17.78
C PHE A 337 -11.25 -6.29 18.83
N ASP A 338 -10.51 -5.23 18.51
CA ASP A 338 -10.66 -3.97 19.22
C ASP A 338 -12.14 -3.51 19.13
N PRO A 339 -12.81 -3.24 20.27
CA PRO A 339 -14.25 -2.92 20.25
C PRO A 339 -14.59 -1.68 19.42
N ALA A 340 -13.73 -0.64 19.44
CA ALA A 340 -13.97 0.58 18.69
C ALA A 340 -13.80 0.35 17.18
N LEU A 341 -12.78 -0.42 16.78
CA LEU A 341 -12.61 -0.84 15.40
C LEU A 341 -13.78 -1.70 14.92
N ALA A 342 -14.23 -2.68 15.72
CA ALA A 342 -15.36 -3.54 15.37
C ALA A 342 -16.65 -2.73 15.17
N ALA A 343 -16.93 -1.77 16.06
CA ALA A 343 -18.07 -0.87 15.94
C ALA A 343 -17.97 0.01 14.68
N ASN A 344 -16.77 0.54 14.38
CA ASN A 344 -16.55 1.34 13.17
C ASN A 344 -16.77 0.52 11.89
N VAL A 345 -16.21 -0.69 11.81
CA VAL A 345 -16.32 -1.55 10.62
C VAL A 345 -17.74 -2.04 10.40
N THR A 346 -18.42 -2.50 11.45
CA THR A 346 -19.80 -2.97 11.36
C THR A 346 -20.78 -1.83 11.06
N GLY A 347 -20.60 -0.66 11.69
CA GLY A 347 -21.40 0.54 11.39
C GLY A 347 -21.19 1.06 9.96
N LEU A 348 -19.96 0.97 9.44
CA LEU A 348 -19.67 1.35 8.05
C LEU A 348 -20.30 0.38 7.05
N ASP A 349 -20.26 -0.92 7.32
CA ASP A 349 -20.97 -1.93 6.53
C ASP A 349 -22.48 -1.71 6.54
N ASP A 350 -23.06 -1.40 7.70
CA ASP A 350 -24.48 -1.12 7.83
C ASP A 350 -24.90 0.12 7.03
N PHE A 351 -24.08 1.17 7.02
CA PHE A 351 -24.31 2.38 6.22
C PHE A 351 -24.22 2.11 4.71
N LEU A 352 -23.12 1.50 4.24
CA LEU A 352 -22.89 1.29 2.80
C LEU A 352 -23.85 0.26 2.19
N ASN A 353 -24.31 -0.71 2.98
CA ASN A 353 -25.30 -1.68 2.54
C ASN A 353 -26.74 -1.30 2.90
N LYS A 354 -26.98 -0.07 3.40
CA LYS A 354 -28.31 0.45 3.76
C LYS A 354 -29.10 -0.50 4.65
N LYS A 355 -28.42 -1.14 5.61
CA LYS A 355 -29.02 -2.09 6.56
C LYS A 355 -29.77 -1.31 7.63
N THR A 356 -29.04 -0.78 8.61
CA THR A 356 -29.60 -0.13 9.81
C THR A 356 -29.20 1.34 9.92
N ALA A 357 -28.07 1.74 9.35
CA ALA A 357 -27.53 3.10 9.46
C ALA A 357 -27.83 3.93 8.21
N THR A 358 -28.36 5.14 8.39
CA THR A 358 -28.59 6.13 7.32
C THR A 358 -27.42 7.11 7.15
N SER A 359 -26.48 7.11 8.09
CA SER A 359 -25.25 7.90 8.07
C SER A 359 -24.12 7.13 8.77
N PHE A 360 -22.88 7.50 8.48
CA PHE A 360 -21.71 6.98 9.19
C PHE A 360 -20.77 8.13 9.54
N LYS A 361 -20.57 8.38 10.83
CA LYS A 361 -19.86 9.56 11.33
C LYS A 361 -20.48 10.83 10.72
N ASN A 362 -19.72 11.62 9.98
CA ASN A 362 -20.19 12.84 9.34
C ASN A 362 -20.69 12.63 7.89
N PHE A 363 -20.73 11.38 7.41
CA PHE A 363 -21.11 11.06 6.02
C PHE A 363 -22.59 10.68 5.93
N GLN A 364 -23.32 11.38 5.06
CA GLN A 364 -24.74 11.14 4.79
C GLN A 364 -24.98 10.28 3.55
N ASP A 365 -23.97 10.15 2.69
CA ASP A 365 -24.07 9.40 1.43
C ASP A 365 -22.75 8.70 1.05
N GLU A 366 -22.88 7.64 0.24
CA GLU A 366 -21.77 6.81 -0.23
C GLU A 366 -20.73 7.62 -1.02
N ASP A 367 -21.18 8.58 -1.84
CA ASP A 367 -20.28 9.34 -2.72
C ASP A 367 -19.38 10.30 -1.94
N SER A 368 -19.92 10.94 -0.91
CA SER A 368 -19.16 11.82 -0.02
C SER A 368 -18.10 11.04 0.76
N LEU A 369 -18.42 9.85 1.25
CA LEU A 369 -17.44 8.95 1.87
C LEU A 369 -16.39 8.48 0.86
N LYS A 370 -16.83 8.04 -0.32
CA LYS A 370 -15.97 7.57 -1.41
C LYS A 370 -14.95 8.65 -1.79
N ARG A 371 -15.38 9.91 -1.94
CA ARG A 371 -14.50 11.07 -2.18
C ARG A 371 -13.53 11.32 -1.02
N ALA A 372 -13.99 11.26 0.22
CA ALA A 372 -13.14 11.46 1.40
C ALA A 372 -12.05 10.37 1.54
N LEU A 373 -12.34 9.14 1.12
CA LEU A 373 -11.37 8.05 1.05
C LEU A 373 -10.37 8.19 -0.11
N GLY A 374 -10.52 9.22 -0.94
CA GLY A 374 -9.58 9.57 -2.00
C GLY A 374 -10.08 9.30 -3.41
N TYR A 375 -11.32 8.80 -3.59
CA TYR A 375 -11.87 8.55 -4.93
C TYR A 375 -11.92 9.82 -5.76
N GLU A 376 -11.57 9.69 -7.03
CA GLU A 376 -11.61 10.77 -7.99
C GLU A 376 -12.29 10.30 -9.26
N ASP A 377 -13.29 11.06 -9.67
CA ASP A 377 -14.07 10.80 -10.88
C ASP A 377 -13.36 11.41 -12.10
N VAL A 378 -12.17 10.91 -12.41
CA VAL A 378 -11.37 11.45 -13.51
C VAL A 378 -11.05 10.37 -14.52
N ASP A 379 -11.93 10.29 -15.51
CA ASP A 379 -11.79 9.42 -16.67
C ASP A 379 -10.59 9.78 -17.55
N ALA A 380 -10.15 11.04 -17.51
CA ALA A 380 -9.14 11.56 -18.42
C ALA A 380 -7.70 11.09 -18.15
N VAL A 381 -7.42 10.46 -16.99
CA VAL A 381 -6.06 10.02 -16.66
C VAL A 381 -5.77 8.65 -17.27
N ASN A 382 -5.13 8.68 -18.43
CA ASN A 382 -4.62 7.47 -19.08
C ASN A 382 -3.29 7.07 -18.42
N LEU A 383 -3.32 5.97 -17.67
CA LEU A 383 -2.13 5.45 -17.02
C LEU A 383 -1.19 4.70 -17.99
N GLY A 384 -1.64 4.38 -19.20
CA GLY A 384 -0.85 3.75 -20.26
C GLY A 384 -0.50 2.28 -20.03
N LYS A 385 -0.29 1.50 -21.11
CA LYS A 385 0.15 0.09 -21.00
C LYS A 385 1.66 0.02 -20.68
N TYR A 386 2.05 -0.89 -19.78
CA TYR A 386 3.45 -1.30 -19.59
C TYR A 386 4.03 -1.88 -20.89
N SER A 387 5.33 -1.67 -21.14
CA SER A 387 5.99 -2.35 -22.26
C SER A 387 6.05 -3.85 -21.99
N SER A 388 5.82 -4.66 -23.02
CA SER A 388 5.85 -6.14 -22.98
C SER A 388 7.17 -6.73 -22.44
N ASN A 389 8.26 -5.96 -22.50
CA ASN A 389 9.59 -6.40 -22.06
C ASN A 389 9.82 -6.31 -20.53
N CYS A 390 8.80 -5.96 -19.74
CA CYS A 390 8.93 -5.76 -18.29
C CYS A 390 8.86 -7.01 -17.42
N GLY A 391 9.23 -8.16 -17.99
CA GLY A 391 9.17 -9.47 -17.35
C GLY A 391 7.75 -10.04 -17.32
N SER A 392 7.63 -11.34 -17.01
CA SER A 392 6.39 -12.12 -16.96
C SER A 392 5.42 -11.70 -15.84
N TRP A 393 5.61 -10.53 -15.24
CA TRP A 393 4.60 -9.94 -14.37
C TRP A 393 3.52 -9.40 -15.29
N GLU A 394 2.53 -10.24 -15.59
CA GLU A 394 1.28 -9.82 -16.23
C GLU A 394 0.60 -8.80 -15.32
N TYR A 395 1.08 -7.56 -15.39
CA TYR A 395 0.38 -6.44 -14.79
C TYR A 395 -0.86 -6.23 -15.65
N PRO A 396 -2.07 -6.35 -15.09
CA PRO A 396 -3.29 -6.18 -15.84
C PRO A 396 -3.24 -4.85 -16.60
N SER A 397 -3.79 -4.84 -17.81
CA SER A 397 -3.91 -3.65 -18.63
C SER A 397 -4.34 -2.49 -17.74
N VAL A 398 -3.53 -1.44 -17.77
CA VAL A 398 -3.64 -0.32 -16.86
C VAL A 398 -4.81 0.52 -17.37
N GLY A 399 -6.02 0.20 -16.90
CA GLY A 399 -7.22 0.96 -17.22
C GLY A 399 -7.13 2.41 -16.74
N SER A 400 -8.14 3.23 -17.05
CA SER A 400 -8.24 4.60 -16.55
C SER A 400 -8.16 4.66 -15.04
N TYR A 401 -7.74 5.79 -14.49
CA TYR A 401 -7.69 6.00 -13.03
C TYR A 401 -9.07 5.73 -12.37
N LYS A 402 -10.15 6.15 -13.03
CA LYS A 402 -11.53 5.83 -12.61
C LYS A 402 -11.79 4.33 -12.54
N SER A 403 -11.46 3.57 -13.60
CA SER A 403 -11.68 2.12 -13.62
C SER A 403 -10.97 1.39 -12.47
N ARG A 404 -9.76 1.83 -12.10
CA ARG A 404 -9.02 1.29 -10.97
C ARG A 404 -9.71 1.60 -9.64
N TRP A 405 -10.17 2.84 -9.50
CA TRP A 405 -10.91 3.27 -8.34
C TRP A 405 -12.25 2.56 -8.19
N ASP A 406 -12.99 2.30 -9.26
CA ASP A 406 -14.24 1.55 -9.23
C ASP A 406 -14.02 0.07 -8.90
N ALA A 407 -12.98 -0.55 -9.47
CA ALA A 407 -12.56 -1.90 -9.09
C ALA A 407 -12.17 -1.94 -7.60
N ARG A 408 -11.39 -0.97 -7.14
CA ARG A 408 -11.00 -0.80 -5.74
C ARG A 408 -12.20 -0.65 -4.82
N TRP A 409 -13.14 0.23 -5.15
CA TRP A 409 -14.35 0.47 -4.38
C TRP A 409 -15.22 -0.78 -4.27
N THR A 410 -15.38 -1.50 -5.39
CA THR A 410 -16.09 -2.79 -5.43
C THR A 410 -15.45 -3.82 -4.50
N ASN A 411 -14.12 -3.94 -4.52
CA ASN A 411 -13.40 -4.87 -3.66
C ASN A 411 -13.41 -4.45 -2.19
N PHE A 412 -13.33 -3.15 -1.92
CA PHE A 412 -13.47 -2.61 -0.59
C PHE A 412 -14.82 -2.99 0.02
N LYS A 413 -15.94 -2.79 -0.69
CA LYS A 413 -17.27 -3.18 -0.19
C LYS A 413 -17.37 -4.68 0.09
N LYS A 414 -16.80 -5.53 -0.77
CA LYS A 414 -16.73 -6.98 -0.54
C LYS A 414 -15.91 -7.33 0.72
N GLY A 415 -14.73 -6.73 0.86
CA GLY A 415 -13.87 -6.90 2.04
C GLY A 415 -14.53 -6.40 3.32
N LEU A 416 -15.27 -5.29 3.23
CA LEU A 416 -16.00 -4.68 4.33
C LEU A 416 -17.10 -5.59 4.86
N THR A 417 -17.98 -6.07 3.98
CA THR A 417 -19.04 -7.00 4.40
C THR A 417 -18.46 -8.27 4.99
N LEU A 418 -17.39 -8.82 4.38
CA LEU A 418 -16.70 -9.98 4.92
C LEU A 418 -16.12 -9.74 6.32
N ALA A 419 -15.42 -8.62 6.52
CA ALA A 419 -14.82 -8.28 7.80
C ALA A 419 -15.91 -8.01 8.86
N ALA A 420 -16.96 -7.27 8.51
CA ALA A 420 -18.06 -6.96 9.39
C ALA A 420 -18.83 -8.22 9.83
N ASP A 421 -19.15 -9.13 8.90
CA ASP A 421 -19.80 -10.40 9.24
C ASP A 421 -18.92 -11.27 10.13
N HIS A 422 -17.61 -11.29 9.86
CA HIS A 422 -16.65 -12.02 10.69
C HIS A 422 -16.55 -11.43 12.11
N MET A 423 -16.55 -10.10 12.25
CA MET A 423 -16.58 -9.42 13.55
C MET A 423 -17.89 -9.68 14.30
N ARG A 424 -19.05 -9.62 13.62
CA ARG A 424 -20.36 -9.96 14.22
C ARG A 424 -20.40 -11.40 14.72
N ALA A 425 -19.80 -12.34 13.97
CA ALA A 425 -19.73 -13.74 14.35
C ALA A 425 -18.74 -14.00 15.51
N ASN A 426 -17.75 -13.13 15.69
CA ASN A 426 -16.70 -13.25 16.70
C ASN A 426 -16.76 -12.09 17.70
N ASN A 427 -17.77 -12.10 18.57
CA ASN A 427 -17.95 -11.10 19.63
C ASN A 427 -16.98 -11.31 20.81
N ASN A 428 -15.69 -11.46 20.52
CA ASN A 428 -14.63 -11.59 21.51
C ASN A 428 -13.79 -10.31 21.54
N PRO A 429 -13.99 -9.42 22.51
CA PRO A 429 -13.24 -8.17 22.58
C PRO A 429 -11.76 -8.41 22.89
N LEU A 430 -10.91 -7.58 22.28
CA LEU A 430 -9.48 -7.47 22.57
C LEU A 430 -9.29 -6.52 23.77
N GLY A 431 -8.60 -6.98 24.82
CA GLY A 431 -8.22 -6.13 25.96
C GLY A 431 -9.33 -5.89 27.00
N GLN A 432 -9.88 -6.97 27.57
CA GLN A 432 -10.78 -6.91 28.73
C GLN A 432 -10.05 -6.91 30.07
#